data_AF-A0A523GRF7-F1
#
_entry.id   AF-A0A523GRF7-F1
#
_cell.length_a   1.000
_cell.length_b   1.000
_cell.length_c   1.000
_cell.angle_alpha   90.00
_cell.angle_beta   90.00
_cell.angle_gamma   90.00
#
_symmetry.space_group_name_H-M   'P 1'
#
loop_
_entity.id
_entity.type
_entity.pdbx_description
1 polymer ?
#
loop_
_entity_poly.entity_id
_entity_poly.type
_entity_poly.pdbx_seq_one_letter_code
_entity_poly.pdbx_strand_id
1 'polypeptide(L)' 'MRILTAQQIRNVLDYPSLIDATGNSFKGSVEHPVRADYLIKRPNGLDATLMVMPAWSDAGYLG' A
#
# COMPACT_ATOMS: atom_id res chain seq x y z
N MET A 1 -2.67 18.02 -4.20
CA MET A 1 -3.11 16.84 -3.42
C MET A 1 -4.53 16.48 -3.84
N ARG A 2 -4.78 15.25 -4.27
CA ARG A 2 -6.12 14.74 -4.62
C ARG A 2 -6.51 13.68 -3.60
N ILE A 3 -7.70 13.79 -3.03
CA ILE A 3 -8.24 12.80 -2.08
C ILE A 3 -9.23 11.92 -2.83
N LEU A 4 -9.02 10.61 -2.79
CA LEU A 4 -9.90 9.61 -3.36
C LEU A 4 -10.62 8.86 -2.23
N THR A 5 -11.94 8.80 -2.28
CA THR A 5 -12.73 8.05 -1.31
C THR A 5 -12.71 6.56 -1.63
N ALA A 6 -12.98 5.74 -0.62
CA ALA A 6 -13.10 4.30 -0.81
C ALA A 6 -14.17 3.93 -1.85
N GLN A 7 -15.27 4.69 -1.96
CA GLN A 7 -16.30 4.44 -2.96
C GLN A 7 -15.81 4.74 -4.38
N GLN A 8 -15.02 5.80 -4.56
CA GLN A 8 -14.44 6.13 -5.87
C GLN A 8 -13.49 5.03 -6.32
N ILE A 9 -12.63 4.52 -5.42
CA ILE A 9 -11.73 3.40 -5.74
C ILE A 9 -12.53 2.14 -6.09
N ARG A 10 -13.54 1.78 -5.28
CA ARG A 10 -14.40 0.60 -5.55
C ARG A 10 -15.08 0.64 -6.92
N ASN A 11 -15.41 1.84 -7.41
CA ASN A 11 -16.09 1.99 -8.70
C ASN A 11 -15.15 1.85 -9.91
N VAL A 12 -13.83 2.01 -9.72
CA VAL A 12 -12.87 2.08 -10.85
C VAL A 12 -11.79 1.01 -10.81
N LEU A 13 -11.53 0.40 -9.64
CA LEU A 13 -10.52 -0.64 -9.50
C LEU A 13 -11.13 -1.99 -9.90
N ASP A 14 -10.86 -2.43 -11.14
CA ASP A 14 -11.23 -3.76 -11.59
C ASP A 14 -10.20 -4.81 -11.11
N TYR A 15 -10.71 -6.01 -10.82
CA TYR A 15 -9.90 -7.08 -10.26
C TYR A 15 -8.84 -7.66 -11.23
N PRO A 16 -9.14 -7.87 -12.53
CA PRO A 16 -8.14 -8.34 -13.49
C PRO A 16 -6.94 -7.39 -13.64
N SER A 17 -7.16 -6.09 -13.80
CA SER A 17 -6.06 -5.13 -13.94
C SER A 17 -5.17 -5.08 -12.71
N LEU A 18 -5.74 -5.28 -11.51
CA LEU A 18 -4.98 -5.38 -10.27
C LEU A 18 -4.05 -6.60 -10.26
N ILE A 19 -4.49 -7.75 -10.75
CA ILE A 19 -3.65 -8.96 -10.86
C ILE A 19 -2.46 -8.66 -11.78
N ASP A 20 -2.71 -8.12 -12.97
CA ASP A 20 -1.67 -7.85 -13.96
C ASP A 20 -0.67 -6.83 -13.43
N ALA A 21 -1.15 -5.72 -12.84
CA ALA A 21 -0.30 -4.70 -12.24
C ALA A 21 0.57 -5.27 -11.12
N THR A 22 -0.01 -6.08 -10.23
CA THR A 22 0.72 -6.73 -9.13
C THR A 22 1.78 -7.70 -9.66
N GLY A 23 1.40 -8.55 -10.62
CA GLY A 23 2.32 -9.50 -11.25
C GLY A 23 3.48 -8.83 -11.97
N ASN A 24 3.24 -7.67 -12.59
CA ASN A 24 4.30 -6.87 -13.20
C ASN A 24 5.22 -6.24 -12.15
N SER A 25 4.68 -5.72 -11.05
CA SER A 25 5.49 -5.17 -9.95
C SER A 25 6.42 -6.21 -9.31
N PHE A 26 5.97 -7.46 -9.17
CA PHE A 26 6.83 -8.54 -8.66
C PHE A 26 7.94 -8.95 -9.63
N LYS A 27 7.73 -8.82 -10.94
CA LYS A 27 8.72 -9.16 -11.98
C LYS A 27 9.67 -8.02 -12.29
N GLY A 28 9.22 -6.78 -12.09
CA GLY A 28 9.98 -5.57 -12.37
C GLY A 28 10.87 -5.13 -11.21
N SER A 29 11.59 -4.03 -11.43
CA SER A 29 12.41 -3.40 -10.40
C SER A 29 11.53 -2.49 -9.54
N VAL A 30 11.18 -2.97 -8.34
CA VAL A 30 10.53 -2.17 -7.30
C VAL A 30 11.44 -2.10 -6.10
N GLU A 31 11.76 -0.88 -5.69
CA GLU A 31 12.48 -0.62 -4.44
C GLU A 31 11.49 -0.53 -3.29
N HIS A 32 11.62 -1.44 -2.34
CA HIS A 32 10.84 -1.47 -1.11
C HIS A 32 11.77 -1.69 0.10
N PRO A 33 11.99 -0.68 0.96
CA PRO A 33 12.73 -0.90 2.19
C PRO A 33 11.93 -1.80 3.13
N VAL A 34 12.64 -2.35 4.13
CA VAL A 34 11.99 -3.07 5.22
C VAL A 34 10.97 -2.14 5.88
N ARG A 35 9.75 -2.65 6.08
CA ARG A 35 8.68 -1.87 6.70
C ARG A 35 9.10 -1.37 8.08
N ALA A 36 8.68 -0.17 8.43
CA ALA A 36 8.79 0.32 9.80
C ALA A 36 7.51 -0.03 10.56
N ASP A 37 7.66 -0.71 11.69
CA ASP A 37 6.57 -1.12 12.57
C ASP A 37 6.62 -0.35 13.89
N TYR A 38 5.52 0.32 14.23
CA TYR A 38 5.35 1.05 15.48
C TYR A 38 4.22 0.43 16.30
N LEU A 39 4.58 -0.16 17.45
CA LEU A 39 3.62 -0.68 18.41
C LEU A 39 2.97 0.48 19.17
N ILE A 40 1.65 0.52 19.20
CA ILE A 40 0.83 1.53 19.88
C ILE A 40 0.09 0.84 21.02
N LYS A 41 0.52 1.12 22.25
CA LYS A 41 -0.16 0.64 23.45
C LYS A 41 -1.54 1.28 23.58
N ARG A 42 -2.56 0.49 23.87
CA ARG A 42 -3.93 0.99 24.09
C ARG A 42 -4.37 0.72 25.53
N PRO A 43 -5.04 1.69 26.20
CA PRO A 43 -5.43 1.53 27.60
C PRO A 43 -6.36 0.34 27.83
N ASN A 44 -7.25 0.08 26.87
CA ASN A 44 -8.21 -1.02 26.91
C ASN A 44 -8.20 -1.74 25.55
N GLY A 45 -7.86 -3.02 25.55
CA GLY A 45 -7.84 -3.87 24.35
C GLY A 45 -6.44 -4.25 23.86
N LEU A 46 -6.39 -4.89 22.70
CA LEU A 46 -5.12 -5.32 22.09
C LEU A 46 -4.30 -4.11 21.66
N ASP A 47 -2.97 -4.21 21.74
CA ASP A 47 -2.09 -3.21 21.14
C ASP A 47 -2.38 -3.06 19.64
N ALA A 48 -2.21 -1.86 19.12
CA ALA A 48 -2.32 -1.57 17.70
C ALA A 48 -0.91 -1.48 17.07
N THR A 49 -0.85 -1.59 15.74
CA THR A 49 0.40 -1.41 14.99
C THR A 49 0.18 -0.39 13.89
N LEU A 50 1.06 0.60 13.82
CA LEU A 50 1.20 1.48 12.65
C LEU A 50 2.36 0.95 11.81
N MET A 51 2.08 0.70 10.54
CA MET A 51 3.05 0.17 9.57
C MET A 51 3.27 1.21 8.48
N VAL A 52 4.53 1.45 8.14
CA VAL A 52 4.91 2.33 7.03
C VAL A 52 5.64 1.48 5.99
N MET A 53 5.10 1.44 4.77
CA MET A 53 5.55 0.54 3.69
C MET A 53 5.76 1.33 2.40
N PRO A 54 6.78 2.20 2.33
CA PRO A 54 7.02 2.98 1.13
C PRO A 54 7.56 2.07 0.02
N ALA A 55 7.22 2.37 -1.22
CA ALA A 55 7.71 1.67 -2.40
C ALA A 55 7.86 2.62 -3.60
N TRP A 56 8.87 2.35 -4.42
CA TRP A 56 9.18 3.12 -5.62
C TRP A 56 9.47 2.20 -6.81
N SER A 57 9.20 2.71 -8.00
CA SER A 57 9.63 2.13 -9.28
C SER A 57 10.18 3.24 -10.16
N ASP A 58 10.71 2.88 -11.33
CA ASP A 58 11.13 3.85 -12.35
C ASP A 58 9.98 4.80 -12.79
N ALA A 59 8.73 4.37 -12.64
CA ALA A 59 7.54 5.18 -12.92
C ALA A 59 7.16 6.15 -11.78
N GLY A 60 7.86 6.08 -10.64
CA GLY A 60 7.65 6.93 -9.47
C GLY A 60 7.17 6.19 -8.23
N TYR A 61 6.59 6.96 -7.30
CA TYR A 61 6.09 6.48 -6.00
C TYR A 61 4.84 5.59 -6.15
N LEU A 62 4.84 4.45 -5.47
CA LEU A 62 3.78 3.44 -5.55
C LEU A 62 2.84 3.41 -4.33
N GLY A 63 3.33 3.82 -3.15
CA GLY A 63 2.59 3.73 -1.88
C GLY A 63 3.55 3.68 -0.71
#